data_AF-M0IQE4-F1
#
_entry.id   AF-M0IQE4-F1
#
_cell.length_a   1.000
_cell.length_b   1.000
_cell.length_c   1.000
_cell.angle_alpha   90.00
_cell.angle_beta   90.00
_cell.angle_gamma   90.00
#
_symmetry.space_group_name_H-M   'P 1'
#
loop_
_entity.id
_entity.type
_entity.pdbx_description
1 polymer ?
#
loop_
_entity_poly.entity_id
_entity_poly.type
_entity_poly.pdbx_seq_one_letter_code
_entity_poly.pdbx_strand_id
1 'polypeptide(L)'
;MTLIDSLPPRPLEPQELTSLNRSEAFDLVVAVENDGPARGLLFATDSWVKGAAYADESGWSVVETVELDDGTARIDGLQACESSILSFQDDENEE
;
A
#
# COMPACT_ATOMS: atom_id res chain seq x y z
N MET A 1 -3.29 -7.93 -14.48
CA MET A 1 -2.76 -8.61 -13.29
C MET A 1 -2.66 -7.59 -12.20
N THR A 2 -3.59 -7.66 -11.25
CA THR A 2 -3.75 -6.73 -10.14
C THR A 2 -2.61 -6.96 -9.15
N LEU A 3 -1.85 -5.93 -8.81
CA LEU A 3 -0.72 -5.95 -7.86
C LEU A 3 -1.00 -6.74 -6.57
N ILE A 4 -2.24 -6.67 -6.08
CA ILE A 4 -2.75 -7.36 -4.90
C ILE A 4 -2.88 -8.89 -5.06
N ASP A 5 -2.98 -9.41 -6.28
CA ASP A 5 -3.11 -10.86 -6.55
C ASP A 5 -1.82 -11.62 -6.23
N SER A 6 -0.68 -10.92 -6.26
CA SER A 6 0.63 -11.47 -5.89
C SER A 6 0.88 -11.44 -4.38
N LEU A 7 0.02 -10.79 -3.59
CA LEU A 7 0.18 -10.68 -2.15
C LEU A 7 -0.38 -11.93 -1.45
N PRO A 8 0.25 -12.39 -0.36
CA PRO A 8 -0.30 -13.49 0.41
C PRO A 8 -1.65 -13.07 1.04
N PRO A 9 -2.57 -14.01 1.31
CA PRO A 9 -3.86 -13.74 1.95
C PRO A 9 -3.71 -13.49 3.46
N ARG A 10 -2.71 -12.69 3.85
CA ARG A 10 -2.38 -12.28 5.20
C ARG A 10 -1.59 -10.96 5.16
N PRO A 11 -1.53 -10.21 6.27
CA PRO A 11 -0.61 -9.10 6.44
C PRO A 11 0.84 -9.52 6.20
N LEU A 12 1.64 -8.63 5.59
CA LEU A 12 3.03 -8.92 5.24
C LEU A 12 3.96 -8.78 6.43
N GLU A 13 4.91 -9.70 6.57
CA GLU A 13 5.96 -9.54 7.56
C GLU A 13 7.01 -8.51 7.09
N PRO A 14 7.70 -7.79 8.01
CA PRO A 14 8.71 -6.79 7.65
C PRO A 14 9.81 -7.31 6.71
N GLN A 15 10.16 -8.60 6.84
CA GLN A 15 11.11 -9.29 5.98
C GLN A 15 10.60 -9.52 4.54
N GLU A 16 9.30 -9.75 4.38
CA GLU A 16 8.65 -9.91 3.06
C GLU A 16 8.54 -8.55 2.38
N LEU A 17 8.20 -7.50 3.13
CA LEU A 17 8.20 -6.10 2.67
C LEU A 17 9.59 -5.69 2.14
N THR A 18 10.64 -6.01 2.89
CA THR A 18 12.02 -5.74 2.48
C THR A 18 12.41 -6.50 1.22
N SER A 19 11.81 -7.67 0.99
CA SER A 19 12.04 -8.45 -0.23
C SER A 19 11.30 -7.87 -1.43
N LEU A 20 10.07 -7.35 -1.23
CA LEU A 20 9.31 -6.61 -2.25
C LEU A 20 10.00 -5.31 -2.67
N ASN A 21 10.54 -4.55 -1.71
CA ASN A 21 11.27 -3.31 -2.01
C ASN A 21 12.57 -3.57 -2.80
N ARG A 22 13.13 -4.79 -2.71
CA ARG A 22 14.27 -5.22 -3.53
C ARG A 22 13.87 -5.78 -4.91
N SER A 23 12.58 -5.92 -5.19
CA SER A 23 12.10 -6.31 -6.51
C SER A 23 12.22 -5.15 -7.48
N GLU A 24 12.60 -5.42 -8.73
CA GLU A 24 12.66 -4.41 -9.80
C GLU A 24 11.26 -3.94 -10.28
N ALA A 25 10.19 -4.43 -9.65
CA ALA A 25 8.82 -4.08 -10.00
C ALA A 25 8.38 -2.70 -9.47
N PHE A 26 9.01 -2.19 -8.40
CA PHE A 26 8.61 -0.96 -7.72
C PHE A 26 9.84 -0.15 -7.34
N ASP A 27 9.73 1.18 -7.39
CA ASP A 27 10.75 2.08 -6.86
C ASP A 27 10.76 2.09 -5.33
N LEU A 28 9.58 1.96 -4.74
CA LEU A 28 9.41 2.03 -3.30
C LEU A 28 8.19 1.19 -2.87
N VAL A 29 8.40 0.37 -1.85
CA VAL A 29 7.32 -0.33 -1.11
C VAL A 29 7.52 -0.11 0.39
N VAL A 30 6.55 0.50 1.05
CA VAL A 30 6.61 0.89 2.48
C VAL A 30 5.31 0.51 3.18
N ALA A 31 5.41 0.08 4.42
CA ALA A 31 4.25 -0.13 5.28
C ALA A 31 3.84 1.19 5.95
N VAL A 32 2.53 1.45 6.01
CA VAL A 32 1.98 2.63 6.71
C VAL A 32 2.13 2.46 8.23
N GLU A 33 2.03 1.22 8.72
CA GLU A 33 2.21 0.87 10.13
C GLU A 33 3.49 0.05 10.32
N ASN A 34 4.18 0.26 11.45
CA ASN A 34 5.48 -0.36 11.72
C ASN A 34 5.49 -1.28 12.96
N ASP A 35 4.38 -1.34 13.71
CA ASP A 35 4.26 -2.18 14.90
C ASP A 35 3.59 -3.53 14.53
N GLY A 36 4.33 -4.38 13.82
CA GLY A 36 3.93 -5.74 13.49
C GLY A 36 3.75 -6.01 12.00
N PRO A 37 2.92 -7.02 11.63
CA PRO A 37 2.64 -7.33 10.23
C PRO A 37 1.97 -6.14 9.53
N ALA A 38 2.49 -5.75 8.37
CA ALA A 38 1.99 -4.64 7.59
C ALA A 38 0.59 -4.94 7.05
N ARG A 39 -0.41 -4.20 7.53
CA ARG A 39 -1.80 -4.24 7.06
C ARG A 39 -2.09 -3.13 6.05
N GLY A 40 -1.26 -2.09 6.00
CA GLY A 40 -1.30 -1.01 5.01
C GLY A 40 0.02 -0.91 4.25
N LEU A 41 -0.05 -0.85 2.92
CA LEU A 41 1.09 -0.82 2.03
C LEU A 41 0.98 0.32 1.02
N LEU A 42 2.08 1.04 0.85
CA LEU A 42 2.27 2.01 -0.21
C LEU A 42 3.22 1.45 -1.25
N PHE A 43 2.79 1.46 -2.50
CA PHE A 43 3.58 1.08 -3.67
C PHE A 43 3.79 2.31 -4.52
N ALA A 44 5.03 2.63 -4.88
CA ALA A 44 5.33 3.73 -5.76
C ALA A 44 6.22 3.30 -6.93
N THR A 45 5.99 3.97 -8.06
CA THR A 45 6.79 3.90 -9.28
C THR A 45 7.13 5.33 -9.73
N ASP A 46 7.75 5.49 -10.88
CA ASP A 46 7.89 6.79 -11.56
C ASP A 46 6.58 7.38 -12.08
N SER A 47 5.55 6.57 -12.26
CA SER A 47 4.30 7.00 -12.91
C SER A 47 3.08 7.03 -12.00
N TRP A 48 3.13 6.35 -10.84
CA TRP A 48 1.98 6.26 -9.95
C TRP A 48 2.39 5.88 -8.53
N VAL A 49 1.51 6.19 -7.59
CA VAL A 49 1.50 5.68 -6.21
C VAL A 49 0.18 4.97 -5.97
N LYS A 50 0.21 3.84 -5.27
CA LYS A 50 -0.97 3.06 -4.89
C LYS A 50 -0.94 2.74 -3.42
N GLY A 51 -2.09 2.92 -2.78
CA GLY A 51 -2.34 2.43 -1.43
C GLY A 51 -3.10 1.12 -1.47
N ALA A 52 -2.64 0.12 -0.72
CA ALA A 52 -3.36 -1.11 -0.48
C ALA A 52 -3.54 -1.36 1.01
N ALA A 53 -4.72 -1.82 1.39
CA ALA A 53 -5.04 -2.17 2.76
C ALA A 53 -5.53 -3.62 2.83
N TYR A 54 -5.27 -4.26 3.97
CA TYR A 54 -5.71 -5.62 4.27
C TYR A 54 -6.88 -5.60 5.25
N ALA A 55 -8.01 -6.14 4.80
CA ALA A 55 -9.18 -6.46 5.62
C ALA A 55 -9.20 -7.97 5.94
N ASP A 56 -9.59 -8.36 7.15
CA ASP A 56 -9.63 -9.79 7.53
C ASP A 56 -10.65 -10.58 6.70
N GLU A 57 -11.77 -9.97 6.32
CA GLU A 57 -12.83 -10.62 5.55
C GLU A 57 -12.61 -10.59 4.03
N SER A 58 -12.06 -9.47 3.52
CA SER A 58 -11.91 -9.23 2.08
C SER A 58 -10.49 -9.41 1.56
N GLY A 59 -9.50 -9.53 2.44
CA GLY A 59 -8.08 -9.63 2.08
C GLY A 59 -7.51 -8.29 1.60
N TRP A 60 -6.51 -8.36 0.72
CA TRP A 60 -5.85 -7.18 0.15
C TRP A 60 -6.72 -6.48 -0.88
N SER A 61 -6.93 -5.18 -0.68
CA SER A 61 -7.66 -4.32 -1.59
C SER A 61 -6.87 -3.04 -1.89
N VAL A 62 -6.93 -2.56 -3.14
CA VAL A 62 -6.40 -1.24 -3.49
C VAL A 62 -7.42 -0.20 -3.08
N VAL A 63 -7.05 0.66 -2.14
CA VAL A 63 -7.94 1.70 -1.59
C VAL A 63 -7.74 3.03 -2.31
N GLU A 64 -6.56 3.27 -2.86
CA GLU A 64 -6.26 4.51 -3.57
C GLU A 64 -5.22 4.32 -4.69
N THR A 65 -5.36 5.09 -5.76
CA THR A 65 -4.38 5.16 -6.84
C THR A 65 -4.21 6.60 -7.30
N VAL A 66 -3.00 7.13 -7.18
CA VAL A 66 -2.64 8.47 -7.63
C VAL A 66 -1.63 8.37 -8.76
N GLU A 67 -1.95 8.95 -9.92
CA GLU A 67 -1.00 9.09 -11.02
C GLU A 67 -0.01 10.23 -10.72
N LEU A 68 1.24 10.03 -11.12
CA LEU A 68 2.32 11.01 -10.96
C LEU A 68 2.57 11.70 -12.29
N ASP A 69 2.58 13.03 -12.25
CA ASP A 69 2.73 13.90 -13.41
C ASP A 69 3.30 15.25 -12.97
N ASP A 70 3.56 16.17 -13.92
CA ASP A 70 4.11 17.50 -13.61
C ASP A 70 3.29 18.31 -12.59
N GLY A 71 2.01 17.96 -12.39
CA GLY A 71 1.13 18.58 -11.39
C GLY A 71 1.11 17.87 -10.03
N THR A 72 1.55 16.60 -9.97
CA THR A 72 1.41 15.73 -8.80
C THR A 72 2.76 15.17 -8.41
N ALA A 73 3.38 15.76 -7.39
CA ALA A 73 4.63 15.24 -6.86
C ALA A 73 4.42 13.89 -6.17
N ARG A 74 5.47 13.05 -6.18
CA ARG A 74 5.46 11.74 -5.53
C ARG A 74 5.07 11.82 -4.04
N ILE A 75 5.48 12.88 -3.34
CA ILE A 75 5.16 13.08 -1.93
C ILE A 75 3.65 13.28 -1.73
N ASP A 76 3.01 14.11 -2.55
CA ASP A 76 1.56 14.31 -2.52
C ASP A 76 0.82 12.99 -2.78
N GLY A 77 1.27 12.21 -3.78
CA GLY A 77 0.71 10.89 -4.06
C GLY A 77 0.85 9.90 -2.89
N LEU A 78 1.99 9.91 -2.20
CA LEU A 78 2.23 9.09 -1.01
C LEU A 78 1.30 9.50 0.14
N GLN A 79 1.17 10.80 0.43
CA GLN A 79 0.30 11.29 1.49
C GLN A 79 -1.18 11.01 1.24
N ALA A 80 -1.65 11.18 0.00
CA ALA A 80 -3.02 10.86 -0.38
C ALA A 80 -3.31 9.36 -0.17
N CYS A 81 -2.42 8.49 -0.66
CA CYS A 81 -2.58 7.05 -0.48
C CYS A 81 -2.49 6.62 0.99
N GLU A 82 -1.60 7.23 1.77
CA GLU A 82 -1.47 6.96 3.22
C GLU A 82 -2.77 7.31 3.95
N SER A 83 -3.32 8.49 3.68
CA SER A 83 -4.58 8.93 4.28
C SER A 83 -5.74 8.00 3.94
N SER A 84 -5.84 7.52 2.70
CA SER A 84 -6.90 6.59 2.28
C SER A 84 -6.76 5.21 2.93
N ILE A 85 -5.53 4.73 3.15
CA ILE A 85 -5.28 3.48 3.89
C ILE A 85 -5.74 3.64 5.34
N LEU A 86 -5.33 4.71 6.01
CA LEU A 86 -5.71 4.96 7.41
C LEU A 86 -7.23 5.07 7.55
N SER A 87 -7.89 5.79 6.64
CA SER A 87 -9.35 5.91 6.64
C SER A 87 -10.04 4.56 6.43
N PHE A 88 -9.52 3.70 5.55
CA PHE A 88 -10.07 2.36 5.34
C PHE A 88 -9.94 1.48 6.58
N GLN A 89 -8.79 1.53 7.26
CA GLN A 89 -8.54 0.74 8.46
C GLN A 89 -9.36 1.21 9.66
N ASP A 90 -9.64 2.52 9.75
CA ASP A 90 -10.50 3.08 10.78
C ASP A 90 -11.95 2.58 10.60
N ASP A 91 -12.47 2.62 9.36
CA ASP A 91 -13.81 2.12 9.01
C ASP A 91 -13.99 0.64 9.40
N GLU A 92 -13.01 -0.22 9.05
CA GLU A 92 -13.02 -1.66 9.40
C GLU A 92 -12.90 -1.94 10.91
N ASN A 93 -12.39 -1.00 11.70
CA ASN A 93 -12.25 -1.14 13.14
C ASN A 93 -13.49 -0.63 13.91
N GLU A 94 -14.37 0.11 13.23
CA GLU A 94 -15.64 0.61 13.78
C GLU A 94 -16.82 -0.37 13.62
N GLU A 95 -16.64 -1.52 12.93
CA GLU A 95 -17.66 -2.56 12.69
C GLU A 95 -17.73 -3.70 13.72
#